data_AF-A0A841BMH4-F1
#
_entry.id   AF-A0A841BMH4-F1
#
_cell.length_a   1.000
_cell.length_b   1.000
_cell.length_c   1.000
_cell.angle_alpha   90.00
_cell.angle_beta   90.00
_cell.angle_gamma   90.00
#
_symmetry.space_group_name_H-M   'P 1'
#
loop_
_entity.id
_entity.type
_entity.pdbx_description
1 polymer ?
#
loop_
_entity_poly.entity_id
_entity_poly.type
_entity_poly.pdbx_seq_one_letter_code
_entity_poly.pdbx_strand_id
1 'polypeptide(L)'
;MGLTCELSPLVFAVLYRMLSRDSARSDLLMERLGEIGRDLSWLKDAADRYEKTWQRDRVSATGPEDFVALDNAHALLASWVLASMRDSGPSYDFGVDLRTQVTERVFAEVPQTPSELLAMWKPVVVGWTLGTVMGNIDQNLPVAPAMLPQDPNVRTAYEGLVEHVLHLSTVTPPWPEIMGTSTFWRGTGLAEGMQPEAPNGSAAITQLVVAVRRGLPEHLGKQIGQHFTQFAERRNTLSHVADMPGRPRFIDVKEHAREWEQIRLTIMGITQFLCSQIAVDLTESASRAVREETWDELIWQLAM
;
A
#
# COMPACT_ATOMS: atom_id res chain seq x y z
N MET A 1 3.24 -16.46 5.02
CA MET A 1 4.48 -16.10 4.28
C MET A 1 4.64 -14.59 4.47
N GLY A 2 5.84 -14.06 4.77
CA GLY A 2 5.95 -12.62 5.08
C GLY A 2 5.58 -11.75 3.88
N LEU A 3 4.79 -10.69 4.08
CA LEU A 3 4.53 -9.71 3.01
C LEU A 3 5.80 -8.88 2.76
N THR A 4 6.33 -8.93 1.53
CA THR A 4 7.49 -8.13 1.11
C THR A 4 7.13 -7.23 -0.07
N CYS A 5 7.74 -6.05 -0.11
CA CYS A 5 7.61 -5.09 -1.20
C CYS A 5 8.90 -5.07 -2.03
N GLU A 6 9.08 -6.12 -2.83
CA GLU A 6 10.20 -6.25 -3.75
C GLU A 6 9.78 -5.70 -5.12
N LEU A 7 10.47 -4.64 -5.55
CA LEU A 7 10.13 -3.87 -6.76
C LEU A 7 11.34 -3.84 -7.71
N SER A 8 11.08 -3.69 -9.00
CA SER A 8 12.15 -3.65 -10.00
C SER A 8 12.94 -2.32 -9.93
N PRO A 9 14.18 -2.28 -10.43
CA PRO A 9 14.94 -1.04 -10.56
C PRO A 9 14.16 0.05 -11.33
N LEU A 10 13.39 -0.33 -12.35
CA LEU A 10 12.55 0.59 -13.13
C LEU A 10 11.60 1.41 -12.24
N VAL A 11 10.97 0.78 -11.24
CA VAL A 11 10.04 1.47 -10.34
C VAL A 11 10.73 2.61 -9.60
N PHE A 12 11.92 2.34 -9.04
CA PHE A 12 12.71 3.33 -8.31
C PHE A 12 13.25 4.42 -9.24
N ALA A 13 13.67 4.06 -10.45
CA ALA A 13 14.09 5.02 -11.47
C ALA A 13 12.97 6.03 -11.77
N VAL A 14 11.75 5.55 -12.04
CA VAL A 14 10.58 6.40 -12.32
C VAL A 14 10.21 7.22 -11.09
N LEU A 15 10.11 6.59 -9.91
CA LEU A 15 9.73 7.25 -8.66
C LEU A 15 10.65 8.42 -8.32
N TYR A 16 11.96 8.18 -8.25
CA TYR A 16 12.91 9.23 -7.88
C TYR A 16 13.03 10.30 -8.97
N ARG A 17 12.79 9.96 -10.24
CA ARG A 17 12.68 10.96 -11.31
C ARG A 17 11.48 11.88 -11.11
N MET A 18 10.32 11.33 -10.78
CA MET A 18 9.12 12.11 -10.48
C MET A 18 9.38 13.05 -9.30
N LEU A 19 9.95 12.53 -8.20
CA LEU A 19 10.28 13.34 -7.02
C LEU A 19 11.28 14.46 -7.33
N SER A 20 12.33 14.17 -8.11
CA SER A 20 13.32 15.19 -8.51
C SER A 20 12.74 16.34 -9.35
N ARG A 21 11.58 16.14 -9.97
CA ARG A 21 10.86 17.14 -10.78
C ARG A 21 9.76 17.84 -10.01
N ASP A 22 9.45 17.38 -8.80
CA ASP A 22 8.37 17.93 -7.97
C ASP A 22 8.82 19.20 -7.23
N SER A 23 8.84 20.30 -7.97
CA SER A 23 9.17 21.62 -7.41
C SER A 23 8.19 22.09 -6.32
N ALA A 24 6.96 21.56 -6.28
CA ALA A 24 5.97 21.98 -5.28
C ALA A 24 6.27 21.42 -3.88
N ARG A 25 7.06 20.34 -3.81
CA ARG A 25 7.41 19.64 -2.57
C ARG A 25 8.93 19.64 -2.30
N SER A 26 9.69 20.47 -2.99
CA SER A 26 11.16 20.51 -2.89
C SER A 26 11.66 20.76 -1.47
N ASP A 27 10.99 21.65 -0.73
CA ASP A 27 11.41 22.02 0.62
C ASP A 27 11.25 20.85 1.60
N LEU A 28 10.12 20.13 1.52
CA LEU A 28 9.87 18.91 2.31
C LEU A 28 10.90 17.83 2.00
N LEU A 29 11.19 17.62 0.71
CA LEU A 29 12.18 16.64 0.27
C LEU A 29 13.60 17.02 0.70
N MET A 30 13.95 18.31 0.65
CA MET A 30 15.26 18.80 1.07
C MET A 30 15.49 18.63 2.57
N GLU A 31 14.49 19.01 3.39
CA GLU A 31 14.55 18.78 4.84
C GLU A 31 14.71 17.29 5.14
N ARG A 32 13.87 16.47 4.49
CA ARG A 32 13.89 15.02 4.67
C ARG A 32 15.24 14.41 4.31
N LEU A 33 15.76 14.67 3.11
CA LEU A 33 17.04 14.14 2.66
C LEU A 33 18.21 14.65 3.52
N GLY A 34 18.09 15.86 4.07
CA GLY A 34 19.05 16.41 5.01
C GLY A 34 19.22 15.57 6.28
N GLU A 35 18.18 14.86 6.74
CA GLU A 35 18.26 13.94 7.88
C GLU A 35 19.25 12.79 7.67
N ILE A 36 19.55 12.43 6.41
CA ILE A 36 20.49 11.37 6.04
C ILE A 36 21.70 11.91 5.28
N GLY A 37 22.01 13.21 5.43
CA GLY A 37 23.19 13.82 4.83
C GLY A 37 23.15 13.92 3.30
N ARG A 38 21.97 13.87 2.68
CA ARG A 38 21.79 13.98 1.23
C ARG A 38 21.13 15.31 0.86
N ASP A 39 21.44 15.81 -0.32
CA ASP A 39 20.77 16.98 -0.89
C ASP A 39 19.71 16.57 -1.92
N LEU A 40 18.96 17.55 -2.45
CA LEU A 40 17.91 17.29 -3.43
C LEU A 40 18.42 16.69 -4.76
N SER A 41 19.68 16.95 -5.12
CA SER A 41 20.27 16.42 -6.36
C SER A 41 20.45 14.90 -6.31
N TRP A 42 20.55 14.34 -5.10
CA TRP A 42 20.61 12.90 -4.87
C TRP A 42 19.43 12.14 -5.50
N LEU A 43 18.21 12.71 -5.53
CA LEU A 43 17.05 12.04 -6.15
C LEU A 43 17.28 11.77 -7.64
N LYS A 44 17.88 12.74 -8.34
CA LYS A 44 18.21 12.59 -9.75
C LYS A 44 19.29 11.52 -9.93
N ASP A 45 20.35 11.58 -9.14
CA ASP A 45 21.47 10.64 -9.19
C ASP A 45 21.03 9.21 -8.88
N ALA A 46 20.20 9.03 -7.85
CA ALA A 46 19.60 7.74 -7.49
C ALA A 46 18.76 7.19 -8.64
N ALA A 47 17.88 8.01 -9.23
CA ALA A 47 17.10 7.59 -10.40
C ALA A 47 17.99 7.18 -11.59
N ASP A 48 19.11 7.87 -11.85
CA ASP A 48 20.04 7.49 -12.93
C ASP A 48 20.75 6.15 -12.65
N ARG A 49 21.02 5.84 -11.37
CA ARG A 49 21.60 4.55 -10.96
C ARG A 49 20.63 3.41 -11.22
N TYR A 50 19.39 3.51 -10.74
CA TYR A 50 18.38 2.50 -10.98
C TYR A 50 18.06 2.34 -12.48
N GLU A 51 18.03 3.44 -13.23
CA GLU A 51 17.84 3.41 -14.67
C GLU A 51 18.95 2.62 -15.36
N LYS A 52 20.21 2.84 -14.96
CA LYS A 52 21.34 2.10 -15.51
C LYS A 52 21.23 0.60 -15.24
N THR A 53 20.82 0.21 -14.04
CA THR A 53 20.55 -1.20 -13.67
C THR A 53 19.45 -1.78 -14.55
N TRP A 54 18.31 -1.09 -14.67
CA TRP A 54 17.20 -1.50 -15.53
C TRP A 54 17.64 -1.71 -16.99
N GLN A 55 18.41 -0.76 -17.54
CA GLN A 55 18.90 -0.85 -18.92
C GLN A 55 19.84 -2.04 -19.14
N ARG A 56 20.68 -2.36 -18.15
CA ARG A 56 21.54 -3.54 -18.20
C ARG A 56 20.72 -4.82 -18.19
N ASP A 57 19.79 -4.95 -17.26
CA ASP A 57 18.96 -6.15 -17.10
C ASP A 57 18.15 -6.40 -18.38
N ARG A 58 17.61 -5.33 -18.98
CA ARG A 58 16.89 -5.38 -20.25
C ARG A 58 17.72 -5.89 -21.42
N VAL A 59 19.02 -5.57 -21.49
CA VAL A 59 19.90 -6.01 -22.59
C VAL A 59 20.15 -7.52 -22.53
N SER A 60 20.19 -8.09 -21.33
CA SER A 60 20.38 -9.54 -21.12
C SER A 60 19.07 -10.33 -21.13
N ALA A 61 17.93 -9.69 -20.89
CA ALA A 61 16.64 -10.36 -20.77
C ALA A 61 16.12 -10.90 -22.11
N THR A 62 15.61 -12.13 -22.06
CA THR A 62 14.92 -12.81 -23.14
C THR A 62 13.42 -12.95 -22.88
N GLY A 63 13.01 -12.86 -21.60
CA GLY A 63 11.62 -12.82 -21.16
C GLY A 63 11.42 -12.09 -19.83
N PRO A 64 10.17 -11.94 -19.37
CA PRO A 64 9.82 -11.29 -18.10
C PRO A 64 10.49 -11.92 -16.86
N GLU A 65 10.75 -13.21 -16.90
CA GLU A 65 11.35 -14.01 -15.82
C GLU A 65 12.83 -13.70 -15.56
N ASP A 66 13.52 -13.06 -16.52
CA ASP A 66 14.93 -12.70 -16.41
C ASP A 66 15.16 -11.43 -15.56
N PHE A 67 14.08 -10.70 -15.25
CA PHE A 67 14.15 -9.51 -14.41
C PHE A 67 14.10 -9.87 -12.93
N VAL A 68 14.95 -9.22 -12.14
CA VAL A 68 15.06 -9.47 -10.69
C VAL A 68 14.53 -8.27 -9.92
N ALA A 69 13.72 -8.55 -8.89
CA ALA A 69 13.27 -7.54 -7.96
C ALA A 69 14.38 -7.21 -6.96
N LEU A 70 14.47 -5.95 -6.55
CA LEU A 70 15.40 -5.53 -5.52
C LEU A 70 14.85 -5.85 -4.13
N ASP A 71 15.76 -5.99 -3.16
CA ASP A 71 15.40 -6.22 -1.76
C ASP A 71 14.49 -5.11 -1.22
N ASN A 72 13.61 -5.47 -0.27
CA ASN A 72 12.61 -4.62 0.35
C ASN A 72 13.21 -3.35 0.98
N ALA A 73 14.49 -3.38 1.36
CA ALA A 73 15.19 -2.21 1.89
C ALA A 73 15.20 -1.01 0.91
N HIS A 74 15.17 -1.26 -0.41
CA HIS A 74 15.00 -0.21 -1.42
C HIS A 74 13.62 0.47 -1.34
N ALA A 75 12.56 -0.34 -1.19
CA ALA A 75 11.20 0.15 -1.02
C ALA A 75 11.00 0.87 0.33
N LEU A 76 11.73 0.45 1.37
CA LEU A 76 11.74 1.10 2.68
C LEU A 76 12.33 2.52 2.59
N LEU A 77 13.50 2.67 1.95
CA LEU A 77 14.10 3.99 1.71
C LEU A 77 13.15 4.89 0.91
N ALA A 78 12.57 4.38 -0.16
CA ALA A 78 11.60 5.11 -0.97
C ALA A 78 10.37 5.54 -0.16
N SER A 79 9.81 4.65 0.67
CA SER A 79 8.69 4.96 1.56
C SER A 79 9.06 6.02 2.60
N TRP A 80 10.27 5.96 3.14
CA TRP A 80 10.76 6.95 4.10
C TRP A 80 10.88 8.35 3.47
N VAL A 81 11.32 8.45 2.21
CA VAL A 81 11.31 9.72 1.45
C VAL A 81 9.88 10.20 1.23
N LEU A 82 8.99 9.31 0.76
CA LEU A 82 7.59 9.63 0.48
C LEU A 82 6.83 10.12 1.73
N ALA A 83 7.08 9.53 2.89
CA ALA A 83 6.37 9.83 4.13
C ALA A 83 6.50 11.30 4.58
N SER A 84 7.55 12.02 4.16
CA SER A 84 7.70 13.47 4.40
C SER A 84 6.56 14.30 3.78
N MET A 85 5.90 13.76 2.76
CA MET A 85 4.82 14.42 2.03
C MET A 85 3.43 14.10 2.58
N ARG A 86 3.33 13.34 3.69
CA ARG A 86 2.05 12.87 4.25
C ARG A 86 1.00 13.98 4.47
N ASP A 87 1.47 15.16 4.83
CA ASP A 87 0.63 16.33 5.16
C ASP A 87 0.48 17.30 3.97
N SER A 88 1.03 16.96 2.79
CA SER A 88 1.00 17.79 1.57
C SER A 88 -0.23 17.56 0.68
N GLY A 89 -1.22 16.81 1.16
CA GLY A 89 -2.44 16.45 0.44
C GLY A 89 -2.46 14.99 -0.01
N PRO A 90 -3.36 14.61 -0.93
CA PRO A 90 -3.55 13.21 -1.29
C PRO A 90 -2.39 12.61 -2.12
N SER A 91 -2.04 11.35 -1.85
CA SER A 91 -1.03 10.61 -2.63
C SER A 91 -1.60 9.92 -3.88
N TYR A 92 -2.91 9.99 -4.11
CA TYR A 92 -3.61 9.21 -5.12
C TYR A 92 -3.10 9.49 -6.53
N ASP A 93 -3.09 10.75 -6.96
CA ASP A 93 -2.69 11.12 -8.32
C ASP A 93 -1.22 10.78 -8.58
N PHE A 94 -0.35 11.03 -7.60
CA PHE A 94 1.07 10.64 -7.66
C PHE A 94 1.24 9.11 -7.84
N GLY A 95 0.46 8.32 -7.11
CA GLY A 95 0.46 6.86 -7.24
C GLY A 95 -0.05 6.38 -8.61
N VAL A 96 -1.08 7.03 -9.16
CA VAL A 96 -1.59 6.75 -10.51
C VAL A 96 -0.55 7.06 -11.57
N ASP A 97 0.14 8.20 -11.47
CA ASP A 97 1.18 8.61 -12.41
C ASP A 97 2.38 7.67 -12.38
N LEU A 98 2.82 7.26 -11.18
CA LEU A 98 3.91 6.30 -10.99
C LEU A 98 3.57 4.96 -11.66
N ARG A 99 2.39 4.41 -11.34
CA ARG A 99 1.95 3.13 -11.92
C ARG A 99 1.85 3.22 -13.44
N THR A 100 1.26 4.29 -13.96
CA THR A 100 1.09 4.50 -15.41
C THR A 100 2.45 4.51 -16.11
N GLN A 101 3.39 5.34 -15.65
CA GLN A 101 4.72 5.43 -16.26
C GLN A 101 5.51 4.12 -16.17
N VAL A 102 5.44 3.40 -15.05
CA VAL A 102 6.09 2.08 -14.92
C VAL A 102 5.44 1.08 -15.89
N THR A 103 4.12 1.03 -15.94
CA THR A 103 3.37 0.11 -16.79
C THR A 103 3.67 0.35 -18.27
N GLU A 104 3.63 1.61 -18.71
CA GLU A 104 3.96 1.99 -20.09
C GLU A 104 5.38 1.57 -20.47
N ARG A 105 6.35 1.79 -19.58
CA ARG A 105 7.74 1.39 -19.82
C ARG A 105 7.92 -0.11 -19.84
N VAL A 106 7.27 -0.86 -18.96
CA VAL A 106 7.30 -2.33 -19.01
C VAL A 106 6.77 -2.84 -20.35
N PHE A 107 5.61 -2.34 -20.78
CA PHE A 107 5.02 -2.74 -22.06
C PHE A 107 5.88 -2.37 -23.28
N ALA A 108 6.60 -1.25 -23.22
CA ALA A 108 7.45 -0.79 -24.31
C ALA A 108 8.84 -1.45 -24.33
N GLU A 109 9.39 -1.82 -23.16
CA GLU A 109 10.81 -2.16 -23.02
C GLU A 109 11.07 -3.63 -22.68
N VAL A 110 10.09 -4.38 -22.15
CA VAL A 110 10.26 -5.80 -21.79
C VAL A 110 10.00 -6.69 -23.01
N PRO A 111 10.95 -7.60 -23.36
CA PRO A 111 10.73 -8.61 -24.38
C PRO A 111 9.56 -9.53 -24.02
N GLN A 112 8.75 -9.91 -25.01
CA GLN A 112 7.59 -10.80 -24.83
C GLN A 112 6.65 -10.29 -23.72
N THR A 113 5.96 -9.19 -24.04
CA THR A 113 4.97 -8.56 -23.17
C THR A 113 4.14 -9.59 -22.39
N PRO A 114 4.19 -9.58 -21.05
CA PRO A 114 3.45 -10.53 -20.27
C PRO A 114 1.94 -10.25 -20.38
N SER A 115 1.13 -11.30 -20.35
CA SER A 115 -0.33 -11.16 -20.28
C SER A 115 -0.79 -10.48 -18.98
N GLU A 116 0.01 -10.59 -17.93
CA GLU A 116 -0.23 -9.97 -16.62
C GLU A 116 1.10 -9.45 -16.06
N LEU A 117 1.09 -8.23 -15.50
CA LEU A 117 2.30 -7.68 -14.89
C LEU A 117 2.72 -8.50 -13.66
N LEU A 118 4.03 -8.75 -13.53
CA LEU A 118 4.61 -9.31 -12.31
C LEU A 118 4.50 -8.30 -11.15
N ALA A 119 4.43 -8.79 -9.92
CA ALA A 119 4.28 -7.93 -8.72
C ALA A 119 5.37 -6.87 -8.60
N MET A 120 6.61 -7.18 -8.99
CA MET A 120 7.73 -6.24 -8.99
C MET A 120 7.53 -5.00 -9.88
N TRP A 121 6.52 -5.01 -10.77
CA TRP A 121 6.16 -3.92 -11.67
C TRP A 121 4.83 -3.25 -11.32
N LYS A 122 4.23 -3.58 -10.16
CA LYS A 122 2.95 -3.03 -9.73
C LYS A 122 3.11 -2.13 -8.50
N PRO A 123 3.85 -1.00 -8.61
CA PRO A 123 3.95 -0.08 -7.49
C PRO A 123 2.60 0.56 -7.18
N VAL A 124 2.40 0.86 -5.90
CA VAL A 124 1.27 1.66 -5.43
C VAL A 124 1.75 2.60 -4.33
N VAL A 125 1.21 3.82 -4.31
CA VAL A 125 1.46 4.78 -3.24
C VAL A 125 0.16 5.01 -2.46
N VAL A 126 0.16 4.59 -1.20
CA VAL A 126 -0.99 4.67 -0.30
C VAL A 126 -0.57 5.47 0.92
N GLY A 127 -1.30 6.55 1.26
CA GLY A 127 -0.98 7.39 2.41
C GLY A 127 0.46 7.89 2.42
N TRP A 128 1.04 8.17 1.25
CA TRP A 128 2.46 8.52 1.08
C TRP A 128 3.47 7.46 1.56
N THR A 129 3.09 6.18 1.44
CA THR A 129 4.00 5.03 1.61
C THR A 129 4.04 4.22 0.32
N LEU A 130 5.19 3.65 -0.02
CA LEU A 130 5.33 2.78 -1.18
C LEU A 130 4.92 1.35 -0.79
N GLY A 131 4.19 0.70 -1.68
CA GLY A 131 3.90 -0.72 -1.61
C GLY A 131 3.88 -1.35 -2.99
N THR A 132 3.66 -2.66 -3.01
CA THR A 132 3.38 -3.42 -4.22
C THR A 132 1.99 -4.04 -4.16
N VAL A 133 1.32 -4.09 -5.31
CA VAL A 133 0.02 -4.76 -5.45
C VAL A 133 0.23 -6.26 -5.60
N MET A 134 -0.42 -7.01 -4.72
CA MET A 134 -0.32 -8.47 -4.68
C MET A 134 -1.45 -9.09 -5.53
N GLY A 135 -1.10 -10.03 -6.40
CA GLY A 135 -2.06 -10.72 -7.27
C GLY A 135 -2.58 -9.84 -8.42
N ASN A 136 -3.75 -10.21 -8.95
CA ASN A 136 -4.36 -9.60 -10.15
C ASN A 136 -5.83 -9.19 -9.93
N ILE A 137 -6.20 -8.87 -8.69
CA ILE A 137 -7.61 -8.63 -8.30
C ILE A 137 -8.05 -7.22 -8.67
N ASP A 138 -7.23 -6.23 -8.30
CA ASP A 138 -7.42 -4.81 -8.55
C ASP A 138 -6.04 -4.20 -8.85
N GLN A 139 -6.02 -3.04 -9.51
CA GLN A 139 -4.78 -2.32 -9.81
C GLN A 139 -4.12 -1.65 -8.60
N ASN A 140 -4.77 -1.67 -7.44
CA ASN A 140 -4.33 -1.00 -6.22
C ASN A 140 -4.43 -1.90 -4.98
N LEU A 141 -5.01 -3.10 -5.07
CA LEU A 141 -5.31 -3.94 -3.90
C LEU A 141 -5.21 -5.43 -4.24
N PRO A 142 -4.91 -6.27 -3.22
CA PRO A 142 -4.38 -5.92 -1.91
C PRO A 142 -2.92 -5.45 -1.98
N VAL A 143 -2.43 -4.78 -0.94
CA VAL A 143 -1.09 -4.14 -0.92
C VAL A 143 -0.17 -4.78 0.11
N ALA A 144 1.05 -5.09 -0.30
CA ALA A 144 2.18 -5.32 0.58
C ALA A 144 2.99 -4.00 0.71
N PRO A 145 2.91 -3.28 1.85
CA PRO A 145 3.69 -2.07 2.07
C PRO A 145 5.17 -2.39 2.28
N ALA A 146 6.05 -1.43 2.00
CA ALA A 146 7.50 -1.61 2.22
C ALA A 146 7.91 -1.76 3.70
N MET A 147 7.04 -1.31 4.60
CA MET A 147 7.17 -1.51 6.03
C MET A 147 5.85 -2.01 6.57
N LEU A 148 5.89 -3.03 7.43
CA LEU A 148 4.74 -3.48 8.19
C LEU A 148 4.67 -2.77 9.54
N PRO A 149 3.47 -2.69 10.17
CA PRO A 149 3.33 -2.13 11.51
C PRO A 149 4.26 -2.79 12.52
N GLN A 150 4.67 -2.02 13.52
CA GLN A 150 5.53 -2.51 14.60
C GLN A 150 4.81 -3.49 15.53
N ASP A 151 3.51 -3.28 15.77
CA ASP A 151 2.69 -4.20 16.56
C ASP A 151 2.58 -5.56 15.84
N PRO A 152 3.05 -6.67 16.45
CA PRO A 152 3.04 -7.98 15.82
C PRO A 152 1.62 -8.52 15.57
N ASN A 153 0.64 -8.18 16.41
CA ASN A 153 -0.75 -8.60 16.22
C ASN A 153 -1.37 -7.89 15.02
N VAL A 154 -1.15 -6.57 14.88
CA VAL A 154 -1.62 -5.80 13.72
C VAL A 154 -0.96 -6.29 12.45
N ARG A 155 0.36 -6.52 12.50
CA ARG A 155 1.14 -7.09 11.38
C ARG A 155 0.55 -8.42 10.92
N THR A 156 0.48 -9.42 11.80
CA THR A 156 -0.01 -10.75 11.45
C THR A 156 -1.47 -10.73 11.00
N ALA A 157 -2.31 -9.88 11.60
CA ALA A 157 -3.70 -9.72 11.16
C ALA A 157 -3.80 -9.13 9.74
N TYR A 158 -2.93 -8.18 9.39
CA TYR A 158 -2.92 -7.58 8.05
C TYR A 158 -2.36 -8.55 7.00
N GLU A 159 -1.28 -9.26 7.32
CA GLU A 159 -0.77 -10.35 6.46
C GLU A 159 -1.86 -11.38 6.17
N GLY A 160 -2.56 -11.84 7.21
CA GLY A 160 -3.69 -12.75 7.06
C GLY A 160 -4.88 -12.17 6.29
N LEU A 161 -5.08 -10.84 6.29
CA LEU A 161 -6.09 -10.18 5.45
C LEU A 161 -5.68 -10.22 3.97
N VAL A 162 -4.42 -9.93 3.67
CA VAL A 162 -3.90 -9.99 2.29
C VAL A 162 -3.93 -11.42 1.76
N GLU A 163 -3.45 -12.40 2.55
CA GLU A 163 -3.53 -13.82 2.19
C GLU A 163 -4.98 -14.27 1.95
N HIS A 164 -5.93 -13.82 2.79
CA HIS A 164 -7.36 -14.10 2.61
C HIS A 164 -7.91 -13.52 1.30
N VAL A 165 -7.60 -12.25 0.98
CA VAL A 165 -8.05 -11.60 -0.25
C VAL A 165 -7.45 -12.27 -1.48
N LEU A 166 -6.18 -12.65 -1.45
CA LEU A 166 -5.54 -13.42 -2.51
C LEU A 166 -6.23 -14.77 -2.71
N HIS A 167 -6.59 -15.47 -1.63
CA HIS A 167 -7.34 -16.71 -1.73
C HIS A 167 -8.73 -16.50 -2.35
N LEU A 168 -9.47 -15.45 -1.96
CA LEU A 168 -10.78 -15.13 -2.55
C LEU A 168 -10.71 -14.95 -4.07
N SER A 169 -9.60 -14.44 -4.61
CA SER A 169 -9.41 -14.29 -6.06
C SER A 169 -9.36 -15.60 -6.83
N THR A 170 -9.03 -16.70 -6.15
CA THR A 170 -8.99 -18.04 -6.74
C THR A 170 -10.35 -18.73 -6.72
N VAL A 171 -11.35 -18.13 -6.07
CA VAL A 171 -12.69 -18.68 -5.90
C VAL A 171 -13.68 -17.85 -6.70
N THR A 172 -14.39 -18.50 -7.63
CA THR A 172 -15.42 -17.88 -8.46
C THR A 172 -16.56 -17.32 -7.58
N PRO A 173 -16.87 -16.03 -7.65
CA PRO A 173 -18.04 -15.47 -6.98
C PRO A 173 -19.36 -16.04 -7.53
N PRO A 174 -20.46 -16.05 -6.75
CA PRO A 174 -20.56 -15.51 -5.40
C PRO A 174 -19.92 -16.42 -4.35
N TRP A 175 -19.15 -15.84 -3.45
CA TRP A 175 -18.47 -16.58 -2.39
C TRP A 175 -19.45 -17.13 -1.34
N PRO A 176 -19.11 -18.26 -0.69
CA PRO A 176 -19.76 -18.69 0.54
C PRO A 176 -19.72 -17.59 1.61
N GLU A 177 -20.75 -17.53 2.45
CA GLU A 177 -20.95 -16.44 3.42
C GLU A 177 -19.69 -16.13 4.24
N ILE A 178 -19.13 -17.11 4.97
CA ILE A 178 -17.94 -16.92 5.83
C ILE A 178 -16.75 -16.34 5.05
N MET A 179 -16.54 -16.77 3.80
CA MET A 179 -15.39 -16.32 3.01
C MET A 179 -15.46 -14.81 2.78
N GLY A 180 -16.63 -14.30 2.42
CA GLY A 180 -16.88 -12.89 2.23
C GLY A 180 -16.91 -12.08 3.53
N THR A 181 -17.77 -12.49 4.45
CA THR A 181 -18.11 -11.72 5.65
C THR A 181 -16.96 -11.67 6.66
N SER A 182 -16.01 -12.60 6.60
CA SER A 182 -14.78 -12.54 7.40
C SER A 182 -13.98 -11.25 7.21
N THR A 183 -14.12 -10.56 6.08
CA THR A 183 -13.50 -9.24 5.86
C THR A 183 -14.00 -8.18 6.85
N PHE A 184 -15.27 -8.25 7.28
CA PHE A 184 -15.82 -7.34 8.29
C PHE A 184 -15.26 -7.62 9.70
N TRP A 185 -15.08 -8.90 10.03
CA TRP A 185 -14.46 -9.32 11.28
C TRP A 185 -13.00 -8.90 11.35
N ARG A 186 -12.21 -9.24 10.32
CA ARG A 186 -10.80 -8.88 10.21
C ARG A 186 -10.60 -7.37 10.17
N GLY A 187 -11.43 -6.64 9.42
CA GLY A 187 -11.35 -5.19 9.35
C GLY A 187 -11.61 -4.50 10.70
N THR A 188 -12.60 -4.98 11.47
CA THR A 188 -12.87 -4.43 12.80
C THR A 188 -11.72 -4.75 13.77
N GLY A 189 -11.23 -5.99 13.77
CA GLY A 189 -10.11 -6.38 14.63
C GLY A 189 -8.81 -5.63 14.31
N LEU A 190 -8.54 -5.38 13.03
CA LEU A 190 -7.41 -4.54 12.60
C LEU A 190 -7.57 -3.09 13.07
N ALA A 191 -8.76 -2.52 12.96
CA ALA A 191 -9.03 -1.18 13.45
C ALA A 191 -8.82 -1.08 14.97
N GLU A 192 -9.31 -2.05 15.74
CA GLU A 192 -9.11 -2.14 17.19
C GLU A 192 -7.62 -2.29 17.54
N GLY A 193 -6.88 -3.14 16.82
CA GLY A 193 -5.44 -3.31 17.04
C GLY A 193 -4.61 -2.06 16.72
N MET A 194 -5.02 -1.28 15.71
CA MET A 194 -4.36 0.00 15.37
C MET A 194 -4.72 1.14 16.34
N GLN A 195 -5.83 1.03 17.07
CA GLN A 195 -6.28 2.03 18.04
C GLN A 195 -6.62 1.37 19.38
N PRO A 196 -5.61 0.83 20.10
CA PRO A 196 -5.84 0.03 21.31
C PRO A 196 -6.47 0.84 22.46
N GLU A 197 -6.29 2.16 22.45
CA GLU A 197 -6.86 3.09 23.45
C GLU A 197 -8.33 3.44 23.16
N ALA A 198 -8.87 3.05 22.00
CA ALA A 198 -10.27 3.30 21.68
C ALA A 198 -11.18 2.38 22.50
N PRO A 199 -12.33 2.88 23.00
CA PRO A 199 -13.20 2.10 23.87
C PRO A 199 -13.87 0.90 23.21
N ASN A 200 -13.97 0.88 21.87
CA ASN A 200 -14.50 -0.22 21.08
C ASN A 200 -14.15 -0.02 19.58
N GLY A 201 -14.38 -1.05 18.75
CA GLY A 201 -14.11 -0.99 17.32
C GLY A 201 -14.84 0.13 16.54
N SER A 202 -16.03 0.56 16.96
CA SER A 202 -16.72 1.69 16.29
C SER A 202 -15.98 3.00 16.53
N ALA A 203 -15.51 3.23 17.77
CA ALA A 203 -14.68 4.39 18.10
C ALA A 203 -13.32 4.33 17.39
N ALA A 204 -12.68 3.16 17.36
CA ALA A 204 -11.41 2.94 16.64
C ALA A 204 -11.54 3.29 15.14
N ILE A 205 -12.56 2.73 14.47
CA ILE A 205 -12.85 3.00 13.06
C ILE A 205 -13.12 4.49 12.83
N THR A 206 -13.89 5.14 13.71
CA THR A 206 -14.20 6.57 13.57
C THR A 206 -12.93 7.42 13.63
N GLN A 207 -12.03 7.13 14.57
CA GLN A 207 -10.74 7.83 14.70
C GLN A 207 -9.87 7.63 13.44
N LEU A 208 -9.77 6.39 12.95
CA LEU A 208 -9.00 6.06 11.74
C LEU A 208 -9.58 6.73 10.48
N VAL A 209 -10.91 6.75 10.32
CA VAL A 209 -11.57 7.46 9.21
C VAL A 209 -11.24 8.94 9.23
N VAL A 210 -11.27 9.57 10.42
CA VAL A 210 -10.90 10.99 10.57
C VAL A 210 -9.44 11.23 10.21
N ALA A 211 -8.54 10.35 10.65
CA ALA A 211 -7.11 10.45 10.36
C ALA A 211 -6.82 10.40 8.85
N VAL A 212 -7.35 9.39 8.14
CA VAL A 212 -7.02 9.20 6.72
C VAL A 212 -7.76 10.15 5.78
N ARG A 213 -8.88 10.73 6.20
CA ARG A 213 -9.69 11.61 5.33
C ARG A 213 -8.89 12.81 4.81
N ARG A 214 -7.89 13.29 5.56
CA ARG A 214 -7.03 14.40 5.14
C ARG A 214 -6.05 14.02 4.01
N GLY A 215 -5.65 12.76 3.95
CA GLY A 215 -4.72 12.23 2.94
C GLY A 215 -5.40 11.62 1.71
N LEU A 216 -6.72 11.76 1.58
CA LEU A 216 -7.52 11.17 0.50
C LEU A 216 -8.17 12.24 -0.38
N PRO A 217 -8.36 11.96 -1.68
CA PRO A 217 -9.28 12.74 -2.50
C PRO A 217 -10.68 12.77 -1.87
N GLU A 218 -11.36 13.91 -1.95
CA GLU A 218 -12.63 14.14 -1.25
C GLU A 218 -13.67 13.03 -1.51
N HIS A 219 -13.79 12.60 -2.77
CA HIS A 219 -14.74 11.56 -3.17
C HIS A 219 -14.43 10.19 -2.52
N LEU A 220 -13.15 9.79 -2.45
CA LEU A 220 -12.74 8.55 -1.78
C LEU A 220 -12.92 8.65 -0.27
N GLY A 221 -12.56 9.79 0.33
CA GLY A 221 -12.78 10.05 1.74
C GLY A 221 -14.27 9.94 2.13
N LYS A 222 -15.17 10.45 1.28
CA LYS A 222 -16.62 10.31 1.46
C LYS A 222 -17.08 8.86 1.35
N GLN A 223 -16.63 8.12 0.33
CA GLN A 223 -16.98 6.71 0.15
C GLN A 223 -16.52 5.84 1.33
N ILE A 224 -15.27 5.99 1.76
CA ILE A 224 -14.72 5.28 2.92
C ILE A 224 -15.51 5.66 4.18
N GLY A 225 -15.73 6.95 4.45
CA GLY A 225 -16.49 7.37 5.63
C GLY A 225 -17.91 6.79 5.68
N GLN A 226 -18.62 6.80 4.55
CA GLN A 226 -19.95 6.21 4.44
C GLN A 226 -19.93 4.69 4.64
N HIS A 227 -18.98 3.99 4.01
CA HIS A 227 -18.82 2.54 4.17
C HIS A 227 -18.60 2.13 5.63
N PHE A 228 -17.74 2.87 6.33
CA PHE A 228 -17.35 2.53 7.70
C PHE A 228 -18.35 2.97 8.78
N THR A 229 -19.34 3.81 8.45
CA THR A 229 -20.35 4.29 9.42
C THR A 229 -21.16 3.15 10.05
N GLN A 230 -21.50 2.12 9.29
CA GLN A 230 -22.30 0.96 9.76
C GLN A 230 -21.45 -0.30 10.00
N PHE A 231 -20.13 -0.18 9.95
CA PHE A 231 -19.25 -1.34 9.89
C PHE A 231 -19.30 -2.22 11.14
N ALA A 232 -19.32 -1.58 12.32
CA ALA A 232 -19.45 -2.28 13.59
C ALA A 232 -20.80 -3.01 13.72
N GLU A 233 -21.88 -2.42 13.22
CA GLU A 233 -23.21 -3.05 13.22
C GLU A 233 -23.23 -4.27 12.28
N ARG A 234 -22.68 -4.15 11.07
CA ARG A 234 -22.53 -5.28 10.14
C ARG A 234 -21.75 -6.42 10.77
N ARG A 235 -20.62 -6.14 11.43
CA ARG A 235 -19.83 -7.15 12.16
C ARG A 235 -20.65 -7.82 13.27
N ASN A 236 -21.37 -7.04 14.08
CA ASN A 236 -22.17 -7.58 15.18
C ASN A 236 -23.37 -8.42 14.72
N THR A 237 -23.98 -8.09 13.57
CA THR A 237 -25.06 -8.89 12.97
C THR A 237 -24.59 -10.31 12.60
N LEU A 238 -23.30 -10.49 12.26
CA LEU A 238 -22.74 -11.80 11.93
C LEU A 238 -22.56 -12.72 13.14
N SER A 239 -22.49 -12.16 14.35
CA SER A 239 -22.37 -12.93 15.61
C SER A 239 -23.67 -13.01 16.41
N HIS A 240 -24.58 -12.06 16.21
CA HIS A 240 -25.84 -11.95 16.93
C HIS A 240 -27.02 -11.95 15.95
N VAL A 241 -27.31 -13.13 15.40
CA VAL A 241 -28.43 -13.33 14.47
C VAL A 241 -29.75 -13.04 15.18
N ALA A 242 -30.30 -11.86 14.95
CA ALA A 242 -31.56 -11.41 15.53
C ALA A 242 -32.26 -10.44 14.57
N ASP A 243 -33.59 -10.59 14.41
CA ASP A 243 -34.41 -9.72 13.58
C ASP A 243 -34.94 -8.55 14.44
N MET A 244 -34.05 -7.60 14.75
CA MET A 244 -34.37 -6.44 15.59
C MET A 244 -34.63 -5.19 14.76
N PRO A 245 -35.67 -4.39 15.07
CA PRO A 245 -35.90 -3.11 14.40
C PRO A 245 -34.68 -2.19 14.47
N GLY A 246 -34.30 -1.60 13.33
CA GLY A 246 -33.19 -0.65 13.24
C GLY A 246 -31.79 -1.27 13.14
N ARG A 247 -31.66 -2.60 13.05
CA ARG A 247 -30.38 -3.27 12.76
C ARG A 247 -30.40 -3.96 11.40
N PRO A 248 -29.25 -4.04 10.69
CA PRO A 248 -29.14 -4.85 9.49
C PRO A 248 -29.46 -6.31 9.78
N ARG A 249 -30.22 -6.98 8.91
CA ARG A 249 -30.52 -8.41 9.05
C ARG A 249 -29.33 -9.23 8.56
N PHE A 250 -29.16 -10.43 9.12
CA PHE A 250 -28.08 -11.33 8.71
C PHE A 250 -28.10 -11.63 7.21
N ILE A 251 -29.30 -11.87 6.66
CA ILE A 251 -29.47 -12.13 5.23
C ILE A 251 -29.04 -10.95 4.36
N ASP A 252 -29.15 -9.71 4.85
CA ASP A 252 -28.74 -8.53 4.09
C ASP A 252 -27.22 -8.35 4.19
N VAL A 253 -26.64 -8.54 5.38
CA VAL A 253 -25.20 -8.39 5.59
C VAL A 253 -24.40 -9.41 4.78
N LYS A 254 -24.84 -10.68 4.73
CA LYS A 254 -24.13 -11.70 3.95
C LYS A 254 -24.12 -11.38 2.45
N GLU A 255 -25.18 -10.74 1.93
CA GLU A 255 -25.29 -10.40 0.51
C GLU A 255 -24.38 -9.22 0.11
N HIS A 256 -23.88 -8.46 1.09
CA HIS A 256 -22.92 -7.35 0.89
C HIS A 256 -21.45 -7.79 0.95
N ALA A 257 -21.14 -9.08 0.90
CA ALA A 257 -19.76 -9.55 0.93
C ALA A 257 -19.50 -10.77 0.03
N ARG A 258 -20.37 -11.06 -0.94
CA ARG A 258 -20.28 -12.25 -1.81
C ARG A 258 -19.35 -12.06 -3.00
N GLU A 259 -18.96 -10.83 -3.31
CA GLU A 259 -18.18 -10.48 -4.49
C GLU A 259 -17.13 -9.41 -4.16
N TRP A 260 -16.10 -9.30 -5.02
CA TRP A 260 -15.01 -8.36 -4.85
C TRP A 260 -15.47 -6.92 -4.67
N GLU A 261 -16.34 -6.43 -5.56
CA GLU A 261 -16.84 -5.05 -5.54
C GLU A 261 -17.48 -4.67 -4.21
N GLN A 262 -18.04 -5.65 -3.49
CA GLN A 262 -18.72 -5.42 -2.22
C GLN A 262 -17.76 -5.34 -1.03
N ILE A 263 -16.64 -6.08 -1.08
CA ILE A 263 -15.60 -6.03 -0.02
C ILE A 263 -14.49 -5.02 -0.33
N ARG A 264 -14.39 -4.55 -1.58
CA ARG A 264 -13.31 -3.67 -2.06
C ARG A 264 -13.10 -2.45 -1.19
N LEU A 265 -14.17 -1.76 -0.79
CA LEU A 265 -14.09 -0.59 0.09
C LEU A 265 -13.58 -0.92 1.50
N THR A 266 -13.86 -2.13 2.01
CA THR A 266 -13.30 -2.62 3.27
C THR A 266 -11.79 -2.74 3.16
N ILE A 267 -11.31 -3.45 2.12
CA ILE A 267 -9.88 -3.68 1.92
C ILE A 267 -9.17 -2.34 1.69
N MET A 268 -9.73 -1.48 0.85
CA MET A 268 -9.20 -0.15 0.58
C MET A 268 -9.07 0.69 1.85
N GLY A 269 -10.11 0.76 2.69
CA GLY A 269 -10.07 1.56 3.91
C GLY A 269 -9.06 1.03 4.92
N ILE A 270 -9.01 -0.29 5.14
CA ILE A 270 -8.03 -0.90 6.05
C ILE A 270 -6.59 -0.68 5.57
N THR A 271 -6.33 -0.85 4.27
CA THR A 271 -5.01 -0.55 3.68
C THR A 271 -4.66 0.93 3.84
N GLN A 272 -5.61 1.86 3.67
CA GLN A 272 -5.38 3.29 3.92
C GLN A 272 -5.08 3.60 5.39
N PHE A 273 -5.82 3.00 6.34
CA PHE A 273 -5.57 3.15 7.77
C PHE A 273 -4.16 2.69 8.13
N LEU A 274 -3.77 1.50 7.65
CA LEU A 274 -2.46 0.91 7.89
C LEU A 274 -1.33 1.77 7.32
N CYS A 275 -1.42 2.14 6.04
CA CYS A 275 -0.40 2.93 5.36
C CYS A 275 -0.27 4.34 5.95
N SER A 276 -1.37 4.95 6.38
CA SER A 276 -1.33 6.22 7.11
C SER A 276 -0.60 6.10 8.45
N GLN A 277 -0.80 5.01 9.20
CA GLN A 277 -0.05 4.75 10.43
C GLN A 277 1.44 4.54 10.13
N ILE A 278 1.76 3.75 9.10
CA ILE A 278 3.16 3.52 8.67
C ILE A 278 3.83 4.84 8.28
N ALA A 279 3.13 5.74 7.59
CA ALA A 279 3.68 7.06 7.25
C ALA A 279 4.03 7.87 8.51
N VAL A 280 3.16 7.84 9.54
CA VAL A 280 3.44 8.46 10.84
C VAL A 280 4.67 7.82 11.50
N ASP A 281 4.72 6.49 11.57
CA ASP A 281 5.85 5.76 12.16
C ASP A 281 7.17 6.10 11.43
N LEU A 282 7.13 6.18 10.09
CA LEU A 282 8.27 6.55 9.26
C LEU A 282 8.72 8.00 9.44
N THR A 283 7.87 8.89 9.94
CA THR A 283 8.25 10.28 10.23
C THR A 283 8.66 10.50 11.68
N GLU A 284 7.97 9.87 12.65
CA GLU A 284 8.18 10.12 14.08
C GLU A 284 9.24 9.21 14.69
N SER A 285 9.37 7.97 14.19
CA SER A 285 10.24 6.95 14.77
C SER A 285 11.46 6.62 13.89
N ALA A 286 11.62 7.26 12.74
CA ALA A 286 12.62 6.89 11.73
C ALA A 286 13.92 7.70 11.76
N SER A 287 14.51 7.84 12.95
CA SER A 287 15.97 7.91 13.07
C SER A 287 16.63 6.53 13.21
N ARG A 288 15.85 5.42 13.09
CA ARG A 288 16.38 4.04 13.21
C ARG A 288 16.26 3.16 11.95
N ALA A 289 15.25 3.38 11.09
CA ALA A 289 14.96 2.50 9.95
C ALA A 289 15.78 2.82 8.70
N VAL A 290 16.07 4.12 8.48
CA VAL A 290 16.96 4.62 7.43
C VAL A 290 18.02 5.47 8.12
N ARG A 291 19.28 5.29 7.73
CA ARG A 291 20.46 5.99 8.24
C ARG A 291 21.21 6.63 7.07
N GLU A 292 22.18 7.48 7.38
CA GLU A 292 23.04 8.14 6.39
C GLU A 292 23.72 7.12 5.43
N GLU A 293 24.12 5.97 5.97
CA GLU A 293 24.81 4.91 5.22
C GLU A 293 23.86 4.00 4.43
N THR A 294 22.54 4.07 4.64
CA THR A 294 21.58 3.15 4.02
C THR A 294 21.69 3.16 2.49
N TRP A 295 21.86 4.33 1.88
CA TRP A 295 22.05 4.41 0.42
C TRP A 295 23.35 3.73 -0.04
N ASP A 296 24.44 3.88 0.72
CA ASP A 296 25.75 3.33 0.37
C ASP A 296 25.79 1.80 0.52
N GLU A 297 24.92 1.23 1.37
CA GLU A 297 24.70 -0.22 1.44
C GLU A 297 23.88 -0.71 0.24
N LEU A 298 22.79 -0.01 -0.10
CA LEU A 298 21.86 -0.40 -1.17
C LEU A 298 22.48 -0.28 -2.57
N ILE A 299 23.37 0.68 -2.80
CA ILE A 299 23.95 0.91 -4.13
C ILE A 299 24.78 -0.27 -4.63
N TRP A 300 25.29 -1.13 -3.73
CA TRP A 300 26.01 -2.34 -4.12
C TRP A 300 25.16 -3.32 -4.93
N GLN A 301 23.87 -3.43 -4.62
CA GLN A 301 22.93 -4.27 -5.39
C GLN A 301 22.68 -3.72 -6.80
N LEU A 302 22.92 -2.42 -7.02
CA LEU A 302 22.77 -1.77 -8.33
C LEU A 302 24.03 -1.87 -9.20
N ALA A 303 25.17 -2.19 -8.60
CA ALA A 303 26.46 -2.25 -9.25
C ALA A 303 26.82 -3.67 -9.75
N MET A 304 26.30 -4.71 -9.08
CA MET A 304 26.35 -6.11 -9.53
C MET A 304 25.42 -6.31 -10.71
#